data_AF-A0A2X1Q1I0-F1
#
_entry.id   AF-A0A2X1Q1I0-F1
#
_cell.length_a   1.000
_cell.length_b   1.000
_cell.length_c   1.000
_cell.angle_alpha   90.00
_cell.angle_beta   90.00
_cell.angle_gamma   90.00
#
_symmetry.space_group_name_H-M   'P 1'
#
loop_
_entity.id
_entity.type
_entity.pdbx_description
1 polymer ?
#
loop_
_entity_poly.entity_id
_entity_poly.type
_entity_poly.pdbx_seq_one_letter_code
_entity_poly.pdbx_strand_id
1 'polypeptide(L)' 'MTALSDKTKLVYIANPNNPTGNFLTSQEIEDFLAKVPQNVIVVLDEAYTEFTKAEERVNSFSLLKKIFKLNYFTLSF' A
#
# COMPACT_ATOMS: atom_id res chain seq x y z
N MET A 1 3.48 -6.54 -14.95
CA MET A 1 3.96 -7.06 -13.65
C MET A 1 4.31 -8.52 -13.82
N THR A 2 5.59 -8.87 -13.78
CA THR A 2 6.07 -10.26 -14.00
C THR A 2 6.37 -11.01 -12.69
N ALA A 3 6.30 -10.32 -11.54
CA ALA A 3 6.64 -10.88 -10.23
C ALA A 3 5.45 -11.51 -9.48
N LEU A 4 4.21 -11.21 -9.89
CA LEU A 4 3.02 -11.85 -9.31
C LEU A 4 2.75 -13.19 -10.00
N SER A 5 2.42 -14.20 -9.21
CA SER A 5 1.98 -15.52 -9.70
C SER A 5 0.79 -16.00 -8.88
N ASP A 6 0.17 -17.10 -9.29
CA ASP A 6 -0.95 -17.73 -8.55
C ASP A 6 -0.55 -18.19 -7.14
N LYS A 7 0.76 -18.36 -6.90
CA LYS A 7 1.34 -18.68 -5.59
C LYS A 7 1.53 -17.46 -4.69
N THR A 8 1.51 -16.24 -5.23
CA THR A 8 1.60 -15.03 -4.43
C THR A 8 0.35 -14.90 -3.56
N LYS A 9 0.54 -14.74 -2.25
CA LYS A 9 -0.55 -14.55 -1.28
C LYS A 9 -0.44 -13.23 -0.51
N LEU A 10 0.72 -12.60 -0.54
CA LEU A 10 1.03 -11.37 0.20
C LEU A 10 1.91 -10.46 -0.66
N VAL A 11 1.62 -9.17 -0.61
CA VAL A 11 2.51 -8.10 -1.05
C VAL A 11 2.71 -7.14 0.12
N TYR A 12 3.95 -6.71 0.32
CA TYR A 12 4.34 -5.72 1.33
C TYR A 12 4.85 -4.47 0.64
N ILE A 13 4.35 -3.31 1.06
CA ILE A 13 4.78 -1.99 0.57
C ILE A 13 5.16 -1.18 1.80
N ALA A 14 6.46 -0.89 1.95
CA ALA A 14 6.92 0.05 2.96
C ALA A 14 6.83 1.47 2.40
N ASN A 15 6.05 2.33 3.04
CA ASN A 15 5.73 3.66 2.54
C ASN A 15 5.54 4.69 3.68
N PRO A 16 6.55 5.51 4.01
CA PRO A 16 7.88 5.59 3.39
C PRO A 16 8.75 4.34 3.51
N ASN A 17 9.55 4.06 2.49
CA ASN A 17 10.40 2.86 2.45
C ASN A 17 11.65 2.99 3.33
N ASN A 18 11.97 1.95 4.08
CA ASN A 18 13.25 1.79 4.78
C ASN A 18 14.22 0.95 3.91
N PRO A 19 15.48 1.35 3.68
CA PRO A 19 16.21 2.48 4.27
C PRO A 19 16.25 3.76 3.42
N THR A 20 15.63 3.76 2.25
CA THR A 20 15.83 4.82 1.24
C THR A 20 15.01 6.09 1.49
N GLY A 21 13.95 6.02 2.31
CA GLY A 21 13.07 7.13 2.65
C GLY A 21 12.14 7.60 1.51
N ASN A 22 12.22 7.00 0.32
CA ASN A 22 11.29 7.30 -0.77
C ASN A 22 9.90 6.75 -0.47
N PHE A 23 8.89 7.37 -1.06
CA PHE A 23 7.49 6.98 -0.89
C PHE A 23 6.74 7.10 -2.21
N LEU A 24 5.68 6.30 -2.33
CA LEU A 24 4.69 6.33 -3.39
C LEU A 24 3.59 7.31 -3.01
N THR A 25 3.08 8.00 -4.03
CA THR A 25 1.88 8.83 -3.92
C THR A 25 0.63 7.96 -3.77
N SER A 26 -0.46 8.58 -3.29
CA SER A 26 -1.77 7.90 -3.21
C SER A 26 -2.22 7.33 -4.56
N GLN A 27 -1.97 8.05 -5.66
CA GLN A 27 -2.37 7.61 -7.00
C GLN A 27 -1.56 6.39 -7.46
N GLU A 28 -0.25 6.36 -7.22
CA GLU A 28 0.59 5.21 -7.58
C GLU A 28 0.19 3.95 -6.81
N ILE A 29 -0.18 4.08 -5.53
CA ILE A 29 -0.71 2.98 -4.73
C ILE A 29 -2.06 2.52 -5.27
N GLU A 30 -2.98 3.44 -5.59
CA GLU A 30 -4.28 3.10 -6.17
C GLU A 30 -4.14 2.36 -7.51
N ASP A 31 -3.27 2.84 -8.39
CA ASP A 31 -2.97 2.23 -9.70
C ASP A 31 -2.30 0.85 -9.56
N PHE A 32 -1.50 0.66 -8.51
CA PHE A 32 -0.92 -0.63 -8.17
C PHE A 32 -1.99 -1.60 -7.67
N LEU A 33 -2.80 -1.19 -6.69
CA LEU A 33 -3.85 -2.02 -6.10
C LEU A 33 -4.88 -2.48 -7.13
N ALA A 34 -5.19 -1.65 -8.14
CA ALA A 34 -6.06 -2.01 -9.26
C ALA A 34 -5.56 -3.20 -10.09
N LYS A 35 -4.25 -3.51 -10.03
CA LYS A 35 -3.61 -4.62 -10.77
C LYS A 35 -3.39 -5.86 -9.89
N VAL A 36 -3.59 -5.76 -8.58
CA VAL A 36 -3.37 -6.87 -7.64
C VAL A 36 -4.59 -7.81 -7.65
N PRO A 37 -4.40 -9.13 -7.82
CA PRO A 37 -5.50 -10.09 -7.74
C PRO A 37 -6.20 -10.07 -6.38
N GLN A 38 -7.52 -10.25 -6.36
CA GLN A 38 -8.34 -10.13 -5.13
C GLN A 38 -7.96 -11.10 -4.00
N ASN A 39 -7.33 -12.21 -4.34
CA ASN A 39 -6.89 -13.24 -3.40
C ASN A 39 -5.50 -12.97 -2.80
N VAL A 40 -4.90 -11.82 -3.07
CA VAL A 40 -3.59 -11.41 -2.55
C VAL A 40 -3.82 -10.33 -1.49
N ILE A 41 -3.27 -10.55 -0.30
CA ILE A 41 -3.29 -9.55 0.76
C ILE A 41 -2.22 -8.50 0.44
N VAL A 42 -2.57 -7.22 0.57
CA VAL A 42 -1.60 -6.13 0.49
C VAL A 42 -1.47 -5.49 1.86
N VAL A 43 -0.25 -5.39 2.34
CA VAL A 43 0.11 -4.67 3.56
C VAL A 43 0.83 -3.40 3.13
N LEU A 44 0.26 -2.25 3.49
CA LEU A 44 0.95 -0.97 3.43
C LEU A 44 1.46 -0.65 4.83
N ASP A 45 2.77 -0.63 4.96
CA ASP A 45 3.47 -0.27 6.18
C ASP A 45 3.77 1.22 6.16
N GLU A 46 3.08 1.93 7.04
CA GLU A 46 3.15 3.38 7.16
C GLU A 46 3.89 3.80 8.44
N ALA A 47 4.81 2.98 8.96
CA ALA A 47 5.53 3.23 10.22
C ALA A 47 6.32 4.56 10.29
N TYR A 48 6.53 5.23 9.15
CA TYR A 48 7.22 6.52 9.06
C TYR A 48 6.37 7.63 8.42
N THR A 49 5.06 7.44 8.26
CA THR A 49 4.19 8.39 7.55
C THR A 49 4.15 9.76 8.25
N GLU A 50 4.31 9.80 9.57
CA GLU A 50 4.35 11.00 10.40
C GLU A 50 5.52 11.92 10.08
N PHE A 51 6.60 11.39 9.50
CA PHE A 51 7.78 12.16 9.10
C PHE A 51 7.63 12.80 7.70
N THR A 52 6.59 12.43 6.94
CA THR A 52 6.24 13.09 5.67
C THR A 52 5.38 14.33 5.93
N LYS A 53 5.36 15.27 4.98
CA LYS A 53 4.46 16.42 5.05
C LYS A 53 3.02 15.96 4.98
N ALA A 54 2.11 16.68 5.63
CA ALA A 54 0.70 16.28 5.70
C ALA A 54 0.05 16.11 4.33
N GLU A 55 0.42 16.95 3.35
CA GLU A 55 -0.05 16.90 1.96
C GLU A 55 0.51 15.73 1.15
N GLU A 56 1.59 15.09 1.61
CA GLU A 56 2.24 13.95 0.95
C GLU A 56 1.75 12.60 1.50
N ARG A 57 1.05 12.61 2.65
CA ARG A 57 0.56 11.40 3.31
C ARG A 57 -0.52 10.70 2.50
N VAL A 58 -0.44 9.37 2.48
CA VAL A 58 -1.45 8.53 1.87
C VAL A 58 -2.64 8.41 2.80
N ASN A 59 -3.85 8.67 2.29
CA ASN A 59 -5.06 8.46 3.05
C ASN A 59 -5.54 7.01 2.91
N SER A 60 -4.89 6.11 3.65
CA SER A 60 -5.14 4.67 3.61
C SER A 60 -6.59 4.29 3.95
N PHE A 61 -7.26 5.04 4.82
CA PHE A 61 -8.68 4.85 5.11
C PHE A 61 -9.58 5.16 3.91
N SER A 62 -9.23 6.16 3.10
CA SER A 62 -9.97 6.49 1.88
C SER A 62 -9.73 5.43 0.80
N LEU A 63 -8.51 4.91 0.68
CA LEU A 63 -8.20 3.79 -0.20
C LEU A 63 -8.99 2.54 0.19
N LEU A 64 -9.04 2.20 1.49
CA LEU A 64 -9.84 1.09 2.00
C LEU A 64 -11.31 1.16 1.56
N LYS A 65 -11.93 2.34 1.70
CA LYS A 65 -13.33 2.56 1.29
C LYS A 65 -13.56 2.36 -0.21
N LYS A 66 -12.60 2.76 -1.05
CA LYS A 66 -12.69 2.58 -2.51
C LYS A 66 -12.53 1.12 -2.94
N ILE A 67 -11.71 0.36 -2.22
CA ILE A 67 -11.22 -0.97 -2.65
C ILE A 67 -11.84 -2.08 -1.78
N PHE A 68 -13.08 -1.89 -1.29
CA PHE A 68 -13.79 -2.78 -0.36
C PHE A 68 -14.22 -4.16 -0.96
N LYS A 69 -13.32 -4.77 -1.75
CA LYS A 69 -13.30 -6.17 -2.16
C LYS A 69 -11.94 -6.86 -1.89
N LEU A 70 -10.95 -6.17 -1.30
CA LEU A 70 -9.61 -6.70 -1.03
C LEU A 70 -9.36 -6.78 0.47
N ASN A 71 -8.80 -7.91 0.92
CA ASN A 71 -8.34 -8.11 2.30
C ASN A 71 -7.10 -7.23 2.53
N TYR A 72 -7.28 -6.06 3.14
CA TYR A 72 -6.21 -5.09 3.40
C TYR A 72 -6.10 -4.79 4.89
N PHE A 73 -4.88 -4.65 5.39
CA PHE A 73 -4.57 -4.37 6.79
C PHE A 73 -3.53 -3.25 6.86
N THR A 74 -3.80 -2.25 7.69
CA THR A 74 -2.87 -1.15 7.97
C THR A 74 -2.23 -1.37 9.33
N LEU A 75 -0.90 -1.23 9.41
CA LEU A 75 -0.18 -1.13 10.68
C LEU A 75 0.27 0.32 10.82
N SER A 76 -0.32 1.04 11.76
CA SER A 76 0.12 2.37 12.19
C SER A 76 0.23 2.31 13.71
N PHE A 77 1.35 2.78 14.27
CA PHE A 77 1.58 2.83 15.72
C PHE A 77 1.12 4.17 16.29
#